data_AF-A0A255QWX3-F1
#
_entry.id   AF-A0A255QWX3-F1
#
_cell.length_a   1.000
_cell.length_b   1.000
_cell.length_c   1.000
_cell.angle_alpha   90.00
_cell.angle_beta   90.00
_cell.angle_gamma   90.00
#
_symmetry.space_group_name_H-M   'P 1'
#
loop_
_entity.id
_entity.type
_entity.pdbx_description
1 polymer ?
#
loop_
_entity_poly.entity_id
_entity_poly.type
_entity_poly.pdbx_seq_one_letter_code
_entity_poly.pdbx_strand_id
1 'polypeptide(L)'
;MDSRRPKALLSIHDVMPDTLDEVGQLLAICREACHRRITLLVVPGKQWSNSDLRLLRRWCDEGCELAGHGWLHRCRSVNGWKHRIHQRLISRNVAEHLSLSGEEICQLVSRCARWFDEQDFDRPVLYVPPAWAMGAISAKQLLHLPFPMIETLSGIRQVQTLTRTRLPLFGFEADTLFREQFLRVANQLAMATRHLKKPVRIALHPFDHRLRLRASLRRILALDWDAISYRELMRPA
;
A
#
# COMPACT_ATOMS: atom_id res chain seq x y z
N MET A 1 -18.38 15.93 23.85
CA MET A 1 -17.16 15.63 23.07
C MET A 1 -17.61 14.92 21.81
N ASP A 2 -17.36 15.52 20.65
CA ASP A 2 -17.73 14.96 19.34
C ASP A 2 -16.94 13.64 19.14
N SER A 3 -17.57 12.50 19.44
CA SER A 3 -16.95 11.18 19.41
C SER A 3 -16.85 10.67 17.98
N ARG A 4 -16.09 11.39 17.13
CA ARG A 4 -15.82 10.93 15.76
C ARG A 4 -14.96 9.69 15.81
N ARG A 5 -15.39 8.66 15.06
CA ARG A 5 -14.63 7.44 14.81
C ARG A 5 -13.25 7.78 14.26
N PRO A 6 -12.17 7.12 14.71
CA PRO A 6 -10.85 7.31 14.12
C PRO A 6 -10.86 6.92 12.64
N LYS A 7 -10.22 7.73 11.79
CA LYS A 7 -10.17 7.48 10.35
C LYS A 7 -9.11 6.44 10.00
N ALA A 8 -9.40 5.57 9.03
CA ALA A 8 -8.45 4.59 8.54
C ALA A 8 -8.40 4.56 7.00
N LEU A 9 -7.20 4.42 6.47
CA LEU A 9 -6.93 4.08 5.07
C LEU A 9 -6.59 2.59 5.03
N LEU A 10 -7.43 1.78 4.40
CA LEU A 10 -7.21 0.35 4.26
C LEU A 10 -6.64 0.06 2.89
N SER A 11 -5.52 -0.67 2.84
CA SER A 11 -4.89 -1.09 1.59
C SER A 11 -4.57 -2.58 1.58
N ILE A 12 -4.76 -3.22 0.43
CA ILE A 12 -4.24 -4.57 0.16
C ILE A 12 -3.14 -4.42 -0.90
N HIS A 13 -1.93 -4.81 -0.50
CA HIS A 13 -0.70 -4.78 -1.28
C HIS A 13 -0.60 -5.96 -2.24
N ASP A 14 0.36 -5.88 -3.16
CA ASP A 14 0.75 -6.99 -4.03
C ASP A 14 -0.42 -7.62 -4.79
N VAL A 15 -1.32 -6.81 -5.34
CA VAL A 15 -2.46 -7.28 -6.13
C VAL A 15 -1.96 -7.59 -7.55
N MET A 16 -1.86 -8.88 -7.85
CA MET A 16 -1.40 -9.43 -9.12
C MET A 16 -2.10 -10.76 -9.39
N PRO A 17 -2.07 -11.29 -10.64
CA PRO A 17 -2.74 -12.55 -10.98
C PRO A 17 -2.42 -13.69 -10.00
N ASP A 18 -1.15 -13.84 -9.64
CA ASP A 18 -0.66 -14.89 -8.72
C ASP A 18 -1.22 -14.79 -7.28
N THR A 19 -1.84 -13.67 -6.90
CA THR A 19 -2.30 -13.39 -5.52
C THR A 19 -3.80 -13.10 -5.43
N LEU A 20 -4.56 -13.12 -6.53
CA LEU A 20 -5.97 -12.71 -6.55
C LEU A 20 -6.85 -13.51 -5.58
N ASP A 21 -6.62 -14.82 -5.45
CA ASP A 21 -7.40 -15.67 -4.54
C ASP A 21 -7.25 -15.24 -3.08
N GLU A 22 -6.03 -14.89 -2.69
CA GLU A 22 -5.74 -14.48 -1.32
C GLU A 22 -6.18 -13.03 -1.05
N VAL A 23 -6.09 -12.17 -2.06
CA VAL A 23 -6.67 -10.81 -2.03
C VAL A 23 -8.20 -10.91 -1.84
N GLY A 24 -8.86 -11.82 -2.55
CA GLY A 24 -10.29 -12.10 -2.40
C GLY A 24 -10.66 -12.54 -0.98
N GLN A 25 -9.84 -13.40 -0.36
CA GLN A 25 -10.04 -13.82 1.04
C GLN A 25 -9.88 -12.65 2.02
N LEU A 26 -8.89 -11.77 1.82
CA LEU A 26 -8.72 -10.58 2.64
C LEU A 26 -9.87 -9.58 2.47
N LEU A 27 -10.35 -9.37 1.23
CA LEU A 27 -11.52 -8.54 0.96
C LEU A 27 -12.75 -9.07 1.71
N ALA A 28 -12.98 -10.39 1.72
CA ALA A 28 -14.06 -10.99 2.49
C ALA A 28 -13.92 -10.70 3.99
N ILE A 29 -12.73 -10.89 4.57
CA ILE A 29 -12.45 -10.58 5.99
C ILE A 29 -12.68 -9.10 6.30
N CYS A 30 -12.24 -8.18 5.42
CA CYS A 30 -12.49 -6.75 5.60
C CYS A 30 -13.98 -6.42 5.56
N ARG A 31 -14.74 -7.05 4.66
CA ARG A 31 -16.19 -6.84 4.51
C ARG A 31 -16.98 -7.40 5.68
N GLU A 32 -16.57 -8.54 6.25
CA GLU A 32 -17.11 -9.08 7.51
C GLU A 32 -16.94 -8.09 8.66
N ALA A 33 -15.84 -7.32 8.66
CA ALA A 33 -15.58 -6.23 9.59
C ALA A 33 -16.19 -4.89 9.15
N CYS A 34 -17.16 -4.90 8.21
CA CYS A 34 -17.87 -3.74 7.67
C CYS A 34 -17.02 -2.72 6.88
N HIS A 35 -15.80 -3.08 6.47
CA HIS A 35 -14.96 -2.23 5.63
C HIS A 35 -15.23 -2.49 4.15
N ARG A 36 -15.75 -1.48 3.44
CA ARG A 36 -15.99 -1.55 1.99
C ARG A 36 -15.03 -0.69 1.16
N ARG A 37 -14.52 0.41 1.72
CA ARG A 37 -13.55 1.28 1.06
C ARG A 37 -12.13 0.74 1.30
N ILE A 38 -11.60 0.04 0.29
CA ILE A 38 -10.30 -0.62 0.35
C ILE A 38 -9.52 -0.25 -0.91
N THR A 39 -8.26 0.13 -0.75
CA THR A 39 -7.37 0.45 -1.88
C THR A 39 -6.54 -0.78 -2.27
N LEU A 40 -6.63 -1.21 -3.52
CA LEU A 40 -5.92 -2.34 -4.09
C LEU A 40 -4.67 -1.85 -4.82
N LEU A 41 -3.51 -2.26 -4.33
CA LEU A 41 -2.20 -1.85 -4.85
C LEU A 41 -1.76 -2.83 -5.93
N VAL A 42 -2.06 -2.46 -7.17
CA VAL A 42 -1.90 -3.30 -8.35
C VAL A 42 -0.45 -3.29 -8.83
N VAL A 43 0.07 -4.48 -9.12
CA VAL A 43 1.37 -4.70 -9.78
C VAL A 43 1.12 -4.98 -11.27
N PRO A 44 1.33 -3.99 -12.16
CA PRO A 44 0.87 -4.08 -13.55
C PRO A 44 1.66 -5.03 -14.45
N GLY A 45 2.96 -5.19 -14.22
CA GLY A 45 3.87 -5.90 -15.13
C GLY A 45 3.75 -7.42 -15.16
N LYS A 46 2.66 -7.97 -14.63
CA LYS A 46 2.36 -9.42 -14.61
C LYS A 46 1.46 -9.80 -15.78
N GLN A 47 1.28 -11.09 -16.00
CA GLN A 47 0.45 -11.61 -17.10
C GLN A 47 -1.02 -11.60 -16.70
N TRP A 48 -1.64 -10.42 -16.75
CA TRP A 48 -3.06 -10.26 -16.47
C TRP A 48 -3.91 -10.87 -17.59
N SER A 49 -4.79 -11.81 -17.24
CA SER A 49 -5.80 -12.35 -18.14
C SER A 49 -7.05 -11.47 -18.17
N ASN A 50 -7.89 -11.64 -19.20
CA ASN A 50 -9.18 -10.95 -19.26
C ASN A 50 -10.10 -11.29 -18.07
N SER A 51 -10.01 -12.50 -17.51
CA SER A 51 -10.75 -12.89 -16.30
C SER A 51 -10.24 -12.14 -15.07
N ASP A 52 -8.93 -12.01 -14.91
CA ASP A 52 -8.31 -11.29 -13.79
C ASP A 52 -8.74 -9.82 -13.79
N LEU A 53 -8.71 -9.21 -14.97
CA LEU A 53 -9.11 -7.83 -15.13
C LEU A 53 -10.62 -7.66 -14.84
N ARG A 54 -11.50 -8.56 -15.32
CA ARG A 54 -12.93 -8.53 -14.97
C ARG A 54 -13.15 -8.65 -13.45
N LEU A 55 -12.36 -9.48 -12.76
CA LEU A 55 -12.42 -9.58 -11.31
C LEU A 55 -12.02 -8.28 -10.62
N LEU A 56 -10.95 -7.60 -11.08
CA LEU A 56 -10.59 -6.27 -10.60
C LEU A 56 -11.71 -5.25 -10.79
N ARG A 57 -12.33 -5.18 -11.98
CA ARG A 57 -13.45 -4.24 -12.23
C ARG A 57 -14.60 -4.52 -11.27
N ARG A 58 -14.94 -5.80 -11.07
CA ARG A 58 -15.96 -6.19 -10.08
C ARG A 58 -15.62 -5.70 -8.67
N TRP A 59 -14.37 -5.82 -8.23
CA TRP A 59 -13.98 -5.29 -6.92
C TRP A 59 -14.08 -3.76 -6.85
N CYS A 60 -13.81 -3.04 -7.94
CA CYS A 60 -14.07 -1.61 -8.05
C CYS A 60 -15.56 -1.27 -7.94
N ASP A 61 -16.43 -2.00 -8.66
CA ASP A 61 -17.89 -1.85 -8.59
C ASP A 61 -18.42 -2.10 -7.17
N GLU A 62 -17.75 -2.98 -6.42
CA GLU A 62 -18.05 -3.28 -5.01
C GLU A 62 -17.46 -2.25 -4.03
N GLY A 63 -16.81 -1.18 -4.52
CA GLY A 63 -16.35 -0.03 -3.75
C GLY A 63 -14.84 0.05 -3.49
N CYS A 64 -14.03 -0.83 -4.10
CA CYS A 64 -12.58 -0.76 -3.99
C CYS A 64 -12.00 0.33 -4.91
N GLU A 65 -10.90 0.94 -4.50
CA GLU A 65 -10.11 1.84 -5.34
C GLU A 65 -8.83 1.15 -5.77
N LEU A 66 -8.25 1.54 -6.91
CA LEU A 66 -6.95 1.04 -7.35
C LEU A 66 -5.83 2.03 -7.00
N ALA A 67 -4.62 1.52 -6.81
CA ALA A 67 -3.37 2.26 -6.67
C ALA A 67 -2.24 1.54 -7.40
N GLY A 68 -1.22 2.27 -7.84
CA GLY A 68 -0.04 1.67 -8.48
C GLY A 68 0.96 1.12 -7.45
N HIS A 69 1.55 -0.04 -7.71
CA HIS A 69 2.53 -0.69 -6.83
C HIS A 69 3.72 -1.32 -7.58
N GLY A 70 4.61 -0.48 -8.12
CA GLY A 70 5.76 -0.97 -8.89
C GLY A 70 5.40 -1.46 -10.29
N TRP A 71 6.29 -2.28 -10.88
CA TRP A 71 6.04 -2.92 -12.19
C TRP A 71 6.11 -4.45 -12.13
N LEU A 72 7.27 -5.05 -11.83
CA LEU A 72 7.43 -6.52 -11.81
C LEU A 72 7.47 -7.14 -10.40
N HIS A 73 7.62 -6.30 -9.37
CA HIS A 73 7.77 -6.74 -7.99
C HIS A 73 8.89 -7.79 -7.79
N ARG A 74 9.94 -7.74 -8.64
CA ARG A 74 11.16 -8.55 -8.52
C ARG A 74 12.39 -7.66 -8.73
N CYS A 75 13.39 -7.84 -7.88
CA CYS A 75 14.65 -7.10 -7.98
C CYS A 75 15.66 -7.83 -8.88
N ARG A 76 16.40 -7.08 -9.71
CA ARG A 76 17.78 -7.44 -10.09
C ARG A 76 18.66 -7.15 -8.87
N SER A 77 19.34 -8.15 -8.32
CA SER A 77 20.14 -8.07 -7.09
C SER A 77 21.01 -6.81 -6.98
N VAL A 78 20.98 -6.12 -5.83
CA VAL A 78 21.93 -5.04 -5.49
C VAL A 78 22.37 -5.10 -4.01
N ASN A 79 23.68 -4.90 -3.79
CA ASN A 79 24.41 -5.08 -2.52
C ASN A 79 24.49 -3.79 -1.68
N GLY A 80 24.08 -3.84 -0.41
CA GLY A 80 24.26 -2.74 0.56
C GLY A 80 23.79 -3.07 1.99
N TRP A 81 24.47 -2.57 3.02
CA TRP A 81 24.23 -2.97 4.42
C TRP A 81 22.91 -2.41 5.00
N LYS A 82 22.56 -1.15 4.69
CA LYS A 82 21.25 -0.55 5.06
C LYS A 82 20.08 -1.30 4.41
N HIS A 83 20.29 -1.83 3.22
CA HIS A 83 19.32 -2.65 2.50
C HIS A 83 19.13 -4.03 3.14
N ARG A 84 20.18 -4.67 3.68
CA ARG A 84 20.04 -5.94 4.44
C ARG A 84 19.19 -5.79 5.70
N ILE A 85 19.26 -4.64 6.37
CA ILE A 85 18.40 -4.31 7.52
C ILE A 85 16.95 -4.10 7.05
N HIS A 86 16.75 -3.32 5.98
CA HIS A 86 15.44 -3.12 5.36
C HIS A 86 14.80 -4.43 4.89
N GLN A 87 15.57 -5.30 4.24
CA GLN A 87 15.11 -6.61 3.77
C GLN A 87 14.73 -7.56 4.92
N ARG A 88 15.44 -7.49 6.05
CA ARG A 88 15.13 -8.28 7.24
C ARG A 88 13.91 -7.76 7.99
N LEU A 89 13.69 -6.44 8.01
CA LEU A 89 12.65 -5.80 8.82
C LEU A 89 11.33 -5.50 8.09
N ILE A 90 11.37 -5.23 6.77
CA ILE A 90 10.23 -4.64 6.05
C ILE A 90 9.69 -5.55 4.94
N SER A 91 10.53 -6.14 4.08
CA SER A 91 10.05 -7.12 3.07
C SER A 91 11.23 -7.89 2.44
N ARG A 92 11.05 -9.18 2.12
CA ARG A 92 12.08 -10.01 1.44
C ARG A 92 11.93 -9.81 -0.08
N ASN A 93 13.02 -9.49 -0.78
CA ASN A 93 13.13 -9.41 -2.26
C ASN A 93 12.39 -8.29 -2.99
N VAL A 94 11.93 -7.26 -2.29
CA VAL A 94 11.15 -6.19 -2.89
C VAL A 94 11.91 -4.88 -2.75
N ALA A 95 12.68 -4.53 -3.77
CA ALA A 95 13.51 -3.34 -3.77
C ALA A 95 13.72 -2.82 -5.20
N GLU A 96 12.73 -3.02 -6.06
CA GLU A 96 12.78 -2.63 -7.48
C GLU A 96 13.22 -1.17 -7.65
N HIS A 97 12.89 -0.28 -6.71
CA HIS A 97 13.29 1.13 -6.77
C HIS A 97 14.66 1.43 -6.15
N LEU A 98 15.15 0.59 -5.22
CA LEU A 98 16.41 0.85 -4.51
C LEU A 98 17.64 0.58 -5.38
N SER A 99 17.48 -0.16 -6.48
CA SER A 99 18.53 -0.45 -7.46
C SER A 99 18.52 0.48 -8.67
N LEU A 100 17.51 1.35 -8.80
CA LEU A 100 17.28 2.19 -9.96
C LEU A 100 17.74 3.63 -9.73
N SER A 101 18.20 4.27 -10.80
CA SER A 101 18.39 5.72 -10.89
C SER A 101 17.04 6.45 -10.84
N GLY A 102 17.06 7.75 -10.52
CA GLY A 102 15.85 8.57 -10.50
C GLY A 102 15.10 8.57 -11.84
N GLU A 103 15.81 8.50 -12.98
CA GLU A 103 15.19 8.44 -14.30
C GLU A 103 14.50 7.10 -14.56
N GLU A 104 15.14 5.99 -14.21
CA GLU A 104 14.55 4.66 -14.30
C GLU A 104 13.31 4.53 -13.40
N ILE A 105 13.34 5.13 -12.21
CA ILE A 105 12.16 5.22 -11.33
C ILE A 105 11.04 6.01 -12.02
N CYS A 106 11.32 7.17 -12.60
CA CYS A 106 10.31 7.95 -13.34
C CYS A 106 9.70 7.15 -14.49
N GLN A 107 10.52 6.43 -15.27
CA GLN A 107 10.05 5.58 -16.36
C GLN A 107 9.16 4.45 -15.86
N LEU A 108 9.56 3.77 -14.78
CA LEU A 108 8.80 2.69 -14.16
C LEU A 108 7.44 3.17 -13.66
N VAL A 109 7.42 4.27 -12.89
CA VAL A 109 6.17 4.85 -12.35
C VAL A 109 5.28 5.33 -13.49
N SER A 110 5.84 5.92 -14.55
CA SER A 110 5.09 6.34 -15.73
C SER A 110 4.48 5.16 -16.49
N ARG A 111 5.23 4.07 -16.61
CA ARG A 111 4.74 2.82 -17.21
C ARG A 111 3.61 2.21 -16.38
N CYS A 112 3.77 2.19 -15.05
CA CYS A 112 2.75 1.76 -14.10
C CYS A 112 1.44 2.54 -14.29
N ALA A 113 1.51 3.89 -14.35
CA ALA A 113 0.34 4.73 -14.59
C ALA A 113 -0.33 4.42 -15.94
N ARG A 114 0.46 4.31 -17.01
CA ARG A 114 -0.05 4.06 -18.37
C ARG A 114 -0.82 2.75 -18.47
N TRP A 115 -0.42 1.72 -17.73
CA TRP A 115 -1.14 0.45 -17.74
C TRP A 115 -2.59 0.59 -17.30
N PHE A 116 -2.90 1.46 -16.33
CA PHE A 116 -4.30 1.70 -15.95
C PHE A 116 -5.10 2.31 -17.10
N ASP A 117 -4.50 3.25 -17.84
CA ASP A 117 -5.13 3.83 -19.03
C ASP A 117 -5.32 2.78 -20.14
N GLU A 118 -4.31 1.95 -20.41
CA GLU A 118 -4.34 0.86 -21.41
C GLU A 118 -5.38 -0.22 -21.08
N GLN A 119 -5.73 -0.37 -19.80
CA GLN A 119 -6.74 -1.30 -19.32
C GLN A 119 -8.07 -0.61 -19.01
N ASP A 120 -8.32 0.61 -19.50
CA ASP A 120 -9.57 1.35 -19.30
C ASP A 120 -10.00 1.47 -17.82
N PHE A 121 -9.04 1.59 -16.90
CA PHE A 121 -9.30 1.92 -15.50
C PHE A 121 -9.15 3.42 -15.26
N ASP A 122 -9.90 3.93 -14.28
CA ASP A 122 -9.66 5.27 -13.77
C ASP A 122 -8.23 5.41 -13.25
N ARG A 123 -7.57 6.51 -13.63
CA ARG A 123 -6.20 6.76 -13.19
C ARG A 123 -6.14 6.88 -11.67
N PRO A 124 -5.32 6.05 -10.99
CA PRO A 124 -5.17 6.13 -9.55
C PRO A 124 -4.56 7.45 -9.09
N VAL A 125 -4.95 7.89 -7.88
CA VAL A 125 -4.33 9.07 -7.24
C VAL A 125 -3.07 8.72 -6.44
N LEU A 126 -2.88 7.44 -6.14
CA LEU A 126 -1.87 6.95 -5.24
C LEU A 126 -0.92 6.01 -5.97
N TYR A 127 0.37 6.22 -5.71
CA TYR A 127 1.40 5.22 -5.96
C TYR A 127 2.12 4.86 -4.67
N VAL A 128 2.35 3.57 -4.47
CA VAL A 128 3.12 3.07 -3.35
C VAL A 128 4.33 2.34 -3.93
N PRO A 129 5.56 2.86 -3.81
CA PRO A 129 6.72 2.10 -4.22
C PRO A 129 6.79 0.78 -3.46
N PRO A 130 7.23 -0.31 -4.10
CA PRO A 130 7.55 -1.55 -3.41
C PRO A 130 8.50 -1.29 -2.22
N ALA A 131 8.28 -1.99 -1.11
CA ALA A 131 8.98 -1.75 0.16
C ALA A 131 8.78 -0.34 0.77
N TRP A 132 7.80 0.43 0.29
CA TRP A 132 7.57 1.83 0.64
C TRP A 132 8.79 2.75 0.43
N ALA A 133 9.69 2.38 -0.48
CA ALA A 133 10.95 3.07 -0.71
C ALA A 133 11.03 3.61 -2.15
N MET A 134 10.94 4.92 -2.33
CA MET A 134 11.02 5.57 -3.64
C MET A 134 12.41 5.51 -4.30
N GLY A 135 13.45 5.07 -3.60
CA GLY A 135 14.81 5.05 -4.14
C GLY A 135 15.41 6.44 -4.34
N ALA A 136 16.32 6.57 -5.31
CA ALA A 136 17.13 7.76 -5.57
C ALA A 136 16.40 8.81 -6.44
N ILE A 137 15.13 9.08 -6.16
CA ILE A 137 14.35 10.12 -6.87
C ILE A 137 14.57 11.50 -6.24
N SER A 138 14.86 12.50 -7.07
CA SER A 138 14.98 13.90 -6.63
C SER A 138 13.61 14.56 -6.43
N ALA A 139 13.57 15.66 -5.66
CA ALA A 139 12.37 16.49 -5.52
C ALA A 139 11.84 17.01 -6.87
N LYS A 140 12.74 17.40 -7.78
CA LYS A 140 12.39 17.85 -9.13
C LYS A 140 11.71 16.74 -9.93
N GLN A 141 12.24 15.52 -9.88
CA GLN A 141 11.66 14.36 -10.55
C GLN A 141 10.32 13.94 -9.93
N LEU A 142 10.19 14.00 -8.60
CA LEU A 142 8.93 13.71 -7.92
C LEU A 142 7.78 14.56 -8.48
N LEU A 143 7.99 15.87 -8.68
CA LEU A 143 6.99 16.81 -9.22
C LEU A 143 6.42 16.40 -10.59
N HIS A 144 7.13 15.56 -11.34
CA HIS A 144 6.77 15.13 -12.69
C HIS A 144 6.16 13.73 -12.73
N LEU A 145 6.00 13.07 -11.57
CA LEU A 145 5.37 11.77 -11.53
C LEU A 145 3.87 11.88 -11.84
N PRO A 146 3.28 10.88 -12.51
CA PRO A 146 1.88 10.90 -12.94
C PRO A 146 0.86 10.70 -11.80
N PHE A 147 1.31 10.34 -10.60
CA PHE A 147 0.46 10.13 -9.44
C PHE A 147 0.50 11.36 -8.51
N PRO A 148 -0.65 11.93 -8.11
CA PRO A 148 -0.72 13.05 -7.16
C PRO A 148 -0.12 12.75 -5.79
N MET A 149 -0.17 11.50 -5.31
CA MET A 149 0.31 11.10 -4.01
C MET A 149 1.24 9.89 -4.07
N ILE A 150 2.26 9.91 -3.21
CA ILE A 150 3.17 8.79 -2.98
C ILE A 150 3.09 8.36 -1.52
N GLU A 151 2.79 7.09 -1.25
CA GLU A 151 2.89 6.54 0.10
C GLU A 151 4.29 6.00 0.39
N THR A 152 4.87 6.39 1.52
CA THR A 152 6.14 5.87 2.03
C THR A 152 5.93 5.26 3.42
N LEU A 153 6.96 4.63 3.99
CA LEU A 153 6.84 3.92 5.27
C LEU A 153 6.27 4.82 6.38
N SER A 154 6.63 6.10 6.36
CA SER A 154 6.21 7.08 7.37
C SER A 154 4.85 7.74 7.15
N GLY A 155 4.26 7.61 5.95
CA GLY A 155 3.06 8.33 5.54
C GLY A 155 3.12 8.81 4.10
N ILE A 156 2.29 9.80 3.79
CA ILE A 156 1.98 10.23 2.42
C ILE A 156 2.78 11.48 2.04
N ARG A 157 3.22 11.55 0.80
CA ARG A 157 3.80 12.74 0.16
C ARG A 157 2.86 13.22 -0.95
N GLN A 158 2.47 14.48 -0.89
CA GLN A 158 1.79 15.16 -1.99
C GLN A 158 2.84 15.54 -3.04
N VAL A 159 2.65 15.12 -4.28
CA VAL A 159 3.64 15.34 -5.35
C VAL A 159 3.76 16.82 -5.69
N GLN A 160 2.64 17.51 -5.92
CA GLN A 160 2.63 18.91 -6.36
C GLN A 160 3.24 19.88 -5.35
N THR A 161 3.04 19.64 -4.05
CA THR A 161 3.51 20.54 -2.97
C THR A 161 4.73 20.01 -2.25
N LEU A 162 5.14 18.77 -2.52
CA LEU A 162 6.19 18.04 -1.80
C LEU A 162 5.96 17.93 -0.28
N THR A 163 4.74 18.23 0.18
CA THR A 163 4.39 18.17 1.61
C THR A 163 4.30 16.70 2.05
N ARG A 164 4.74 16.43 3.28
CA ARG A 164 4.73 15.09 3.86
C ARG A 164 3.85 15.05 5.09
N THR A 165 2.82 14.21 5.04
CA THR A 165 1.95 13.93 6.17
C THR A 165 2.37 12.60 6.79
N ARG A 166 2.92 12.65 8.01
CA ARG A 166 3.21 11.44 8.78
C ARG A 166 1.91 10.81 9.26
N LEU A 167 1.73 9.52 8.95
CA LEU A 167 0.56 8.73 9.33
C LEU A 167 1.01 7.41 9.96
N PRO A 168 0.41 7.00 11.10
CA PRO A 168 0.65 5.69 11.69
C PRO A 168 0.37 4.56 10.68
N LEU A 169 1.07 3.43 10.83
CA LEU A 169 0.93 2.27 9.95
C LEU A 169 0.77 1.00 10.78
N PHE A 170 -0.29 0.26 10.50
CA PHE A 170 -0.46 -1.13 10.90
C PHE A 170 0.00 -2.04 9.77
N GLY A 171 0.81 -3.04 10.09
CA GLY A 171 1.24 -4.09 9.15
C GLY A 171 1.23 -5.47 9.81
N PHE A 172 1.07 -6.52 8.99
CA PHE A 172 0.84 -7.88 9.50
C PHE A 172 1.68 -8.98 8.83
N GLU A 173 2.61 -8.62 7.92
CA GLU A 173 3.47 -9.54 7.16
C GLU A 173 4.53 -10.20 8.06
N ALA A 174 4.09 -11.10 8.94
CA ALA A 174 4.89 -11.78 9.95
C ALA A 174 5.22 -13.22 9.54
N ASP A 175 6.04 -13.39 8.51
CA ASP A 175 6.54 -14.69 8.04
C ASP A 175 7.61 -15.33 8.95
N THR A 176 8.21 -14.53 9.85
CA THR A 176 9.21 -14.98 10.82
C THR A 176 8.90 -14.49 12.23
N LEU A 177 9.40 -15.19 13.25
CA LEU A 177 9.28 -14.80 14.66
C LEU A 177 9.84 -13.40 14.95
N PHE A 178 10.97 -13.05 14.31
CA PHE A 178 11.58 -11.74 14.50
C PHE A 178 10.72 -10.60 13.92
N ARG A 179 10.19 -10.79 12.69
CA ARG A 179 9.26 -9.83 12.09
C ARG A 179 7.96 -9.72 12.87
N GLU A 180 7.46 -10.83 13.40
CA GLU A 180 6.29 -10.82 14.29
C GLU A 180 6.50 -9.89 15.48
N GLN A 181 7.62 -10.03 16.20
CA GLN A 181 7.90 -9.18 17.37
C GLN A 181 8.06 -7.71 16.99
N PHE A 182 8.77 -7.42 15.91
CA PHE A 182 8.92 -6.05 15.40
C PHE A 182 7.57 -5.41 15.05
N LEU A 183 6.73 -6.13 14.29
CA LEU A 183 5.41 -5.67 13.89
C LEU A 183 4.46 -5.49 15.09
N ARG A 184 4.55 -6.33 16.11
CA ARG A 184 3.76 -6.15 17.36
C ARG A 184 4.09 -4.81 18.02
N VAL A 185 5.37 -4.48 18.16
CA VAL A 185 5.80 -3.19 18.74
C VAL A 185 5.37 -2.02 17.87
N ALA A 186 5.58 -2.11 16.55
CA ALA A 186 5.15 -1.08 15.60
C ALA A 186 3.63 -0.84 15.66
N ASN A 187 2.84 -1.92 15.68
CA ASN A 187 1.38 -1.85 15.78
C ASN A 187 0.91 -1.28 17.12
N GLN A 188 1.62 -1.53 18.23
CA GLN A 188 1.32 -0.91 19.52
C GLN A 188 1.55 0.61 19.48
N LEU A 189 2.62 1.07 18.85
CA LEU A 189 2.89 2.51 18.66
C LEU A 189 1.85 3.17 17.74
N ALA A 190 1.45 2.49 16.65
CA ALA A 190 0.37 2.96 15.79
C ALA A 190 -0.96 3.04 16.55
N MET A 191 -1.24 2.05 17.40
CA MET A 191 -2.42 2.04 18.27
C MET A 191 -2.43 3.21 19.26
N ALA A 192 -1.29 3.48 19.90
CA ALA A 192 -1.16 4.57 20.85
C ALA A 192 -1.41 5.94 20.22
N THR A 193 -1.17 6.09 18.91
CA THR A 193 -1.33 7.35 18.17
C THR A 193 -2.66 7.48 17.42
N ARG A 194 -3.56 6.49 17.51
CA ARG A 194 -4.85 6.46 16.78
C ARG A 194 -5.81 7.61 17.11
N HIS A 195 -5.65 8.22 18.28
CA HIS A 195 -6.52 9.29 18.78
C HIS A 195 -6.09 10.68 18.28
N LEU A 196 -4.91 10.78 17.64
CA LEU A 196 -4.53 11.99 16.93
C LEU A 196 -5.52 12.19 15.78
N LYS A 197 -5.89 13.43 15.47
CA LYS A 197 -6.85 13.79 14.38
C LYS A 197 -6.35 13.46 12.96
N LYS A 198 -5.45 12.48 12.81
CA LYS A 198 -4.86 12.02 11.57
C LYS A 198 -5.34 10.58 11.29
N PRO A 199 -5.60 10.22 10.03
CA PRO A 199 -5.89 8.84 9.68
C PRO A 199 -4.75 7.89 10.05
N VAL A 200 -5.11 6.65 10.39
CA VAL A 200 -4.16 5.54 10.42
C VAL A 200 -4.14 4.84 9.07
N ARG A 201 -3.04 4.17 8.72
CA ARG A 201 -2.97 3.28 7.56
C ARG A 201 -2.98 1.84 8.04
N ILE A 202 -3.77 0.99 7.40
CA ILE A 202 -3.86 -0.45 7.66
C ILE A 202 -3.46 -1.15 6.37
N ALA A 203 -2.20 -1.60 6.30
CA ALA A 203 -1.64 -2.25 5.13
C ALA A 203 -1.66 -3.78 5.28
N LEU A 204 -2.36 -4.45 4.37
CA LEU A 204 -2.52 -5.90 4.31
C LEU A 204 -1.73 -6.45 3.12
N HIS A 205 -1.10 -7.61 3.26
CA HIS A 205 -0.45 -8.35 2.17
C HIS A 205 -1.16 -9.68 1.91
N PRO A 206 -1.08 -10.27 0.69
CA PRO A 206 -1.83 -11.45 0.27
C PRO A 206 -1.65 -12.74 1.08
N PHE A 207 -1.00 -12.75 2.24
CA PHE A 207 -0.97 -13.94 3.11
C PHE A 207 -1.19 -13.62 4.59
N ASP A 208 -1.43 -12.35 4.95
CA ASP A 208 -1.48 -11.91 6.35
C ASP A 208 -2.55 -12.64 7.18
N HIS A 209 -3.63 -13.10 6.53
CA HIS A 209 -4.68 -13.88 7.18
C HIS A 209 -4.25 -15.32 7.55
N ARG A 210 -3.13 -15.81 7.01
CA ARG A 210 -2.52 -17.11 7.31
C ARG A 210 -1.26 -17.01 8.18
N LEU A 211 -0.66 -15.82 8.25
CA LEU A 211 0.59 -15.57 8.99
C LEU A 211 0.37 -15.43 10.51
N ARG A 212 1.50 -15.26 11.22
CA ARG A 212 1.56 -15.28 12.70
C ARG A 212 0.72 -14.18 13.35
N LEU A 213 0.49 -13.07 12.65
CA LEU A 213 -0.31 -11.94 13.14
C LEU A 213 -1.78 -11.97 12.71
N ARG A 214 -2.30 -13.06 12.13
CA ARG A 214 -3.71 -13.17 11.70
C ARG A 214 -4.73 -12.77 12.77
N ALA A 215 -4.50 -13.13 14.03
CA ALA A 215 -5.40 -12.78 15.13
C ALA A 215 -5.33 -11.29 15.47
N SER A 216 -4.13 -10.70 15.37
CA SER A 216 -3.95 -9.25 15.53
C SER A 216 -4.62 -8.50 14.39
N LEU A 217 -4.46 -8.94 13.14
CA LEU A 217 -5.13 -8.39 11.96
C LEU A 217 -6.65 -8.33 12.19
N ARG A 218 -7.26 -9.47 12.56
CA ARG A 218 -8.71 -9.52 12.82
C ARG A 218 -9.14 -8.57 13.93
N ARG A 219 -8.36 -8.47 15.02
CA ARG A 219 -8.63 -7.53 16.11
C ARG A 219 -8.56 -6.07 15.64
N ILE A 220 -7.57 -5.72 14.83
CA ILE A 220 -7.42 -4.36 14.30
C ILE A 220 -8.59 -4.03 13.37
N LEU A 221 -8.94 -4.93 12.45
CA LEU A 221 -10.07 -4.70 11.53
C LEU A 221 -11.41 -4.59 12.28
N ALA A 222 -11.61 -5.29 13.39
CA ALA A 222 -12.84 -5.25 14.17
C ALA A 222 -13.05 -3.95 14.98
N LEU A 223 -12.08 -3.02 14.98
CA LEU A 223 -12.25 -1.71 15.61
C LEU A 223 -13.14 -0.80 14.75
N ASP A 224 -13.83 0.14 15.40
CA ASP A 224 -14.79 1.05 14.78
C ASP A 224 -14.08 2.19 14.00
N TRP A 225 -13.52 1.84 12.84
CA TRP A 225 -12.85 2.79 11.95
C TRP A 225 -13.84 3.49 11.01
N ASP A 226 -13.61 4.78 10.77
CA ASP A 226 -14.15 5.49 9.62
C ASP A 226 -13.23 5.26 8.42
N ALA A 227 -13.56 4.27 7.58
CA ALA A 227 -12.78 3.93 6.40
C ALA A 227 -12.92 5.03 5.33
N ILE A 228 -11.82 5.69 5.00
CA ILE A 228 -11.77 6.80 4.03
C ILE A 228 -10.93 6.43 2.80
N SER A 229 -11.17 7.14 1.70
CA SER A 229 -10.35 7.06 0.48
C SER A 229 -9.11 7.96 0.58
N TYR A 230 -8.04 7.60 -0.14
CA TYR A 230 -6.90 8.49 -0.33
C TYR A 230 -7.29 9.80 -1.04
N ARG A 231 -8.30 9.78 -1.93
CA ARG A 231 -8.80 10.99 -2.61
C ARG A 231 -9.35 12.02 -1.62
N GLU A 232 -9.87 11.58 -0.47
CA GLU A 232 -10.35 12.49 0.57
C GLU A 232 -9.22 13.28 1.23
N LEU A 233 -7.97 12.80 1.15
CA LEU A 233 -6.79 13.51 1.64
C LEU A 233 -6.25 14.58 0.69
N MET A 234 -6.75 14.61 -0.55
CA MET A 234 -6.40 15.66 -1.52
C MET A 234 -7.22 16.93 -1.33
N ARG A 235 -8.36 16.85 -0.63
CA ARG A 235 -9.20 18.03 -0.39
C ARG A 235 -8.50 18.94 0.63
N PRO A 236 -8.39 20.25 0.38
CA PRO A 236 -7.95 21.17 1.42
C PRO A 236 -8.89 21.04 2.62
N ALA A 237 -8.31 21.00 3.81
CA ALA A 237 -9.03 20.97 5.09
C ALA A 237 -9.79 22.27 5.32
#